data_AF-A0A254R3R9-F1
#
_entry.id   AF-A0A254R3R9-F1
#
_cell.length_a   1.000
_cell.length_b   1.000
_cell.length_c   1.000
_cell.angle_alpha   90.00
_cell.angle_beta   90.00
_cell.angle_gamma   90.00
#
_symmetry.space_group_name_H-M   'P 1'
#
loop_
_entity.id
_entity.type
_entity.pdbx_description
1 polymer ?
#
loop_
_entity_poly.entity_id
_entity_poly.type
_entity_poly.pdbx_seq_one_letter_code
_entity_poly.pdbx_strand_id
1 'polypeptide(L)'
;MIPPDTWFNLFKAPFSGDVTQRIEPRLFSPDIAGVPEIEEHIHRDVASYGTQLGKILEALQTLSVATGTPLPEIDDLVRKVEVAKTETSEALRERAVQALERLRQADPAAHAALMAAPPDPSDQP
;
A
#
# COMPACT_ATOMS: atom_id res chain seq x y z
N MET A 1 26.98 1.30 -5.54
CA MET A 1 26.12 0.55 -4.61
C MET A 1 25.10 1.56 -4.10
N ILE A 2 23.83 1.42 -4.48
CA ILE A 2 22.77 2.40 -4.19
C ILE A 2 22.15 2.00 -2.83
N PRO A 3 22.01 2.93 -1.86
CA PRO A 3 21.50 2.63 -0.53
C PRO A 3 20.01 2.22 -0.54
N PRO A 4 19.57 1.38 0.41
CA PRO A 4 18.20 0.83 0.48
C PRO A 4 17.09 1.89 0.64
N ASP A 5 17.44 3.10 1.08
CA ASP A 5 16.54 4.24 1.33
C ASP A 5 15.93 4.83 0.03
N THR A 6 16.43 4.39 -1.12
CA THR A 6 16.05 4.92 -2.44
C THR A 6 14.75 4.29 -2.98
N TRP A 7 14.33 3.13 -2.48
CA TRP A 7 13.15 2.42 -2.98
C TRP A 7 11.82 2.99 -2.46
N PHE A 8 11.80 3.52 -1.23
CA PHE A 8 10.61 4.13 -0.63
C PHE A 8 10.29 5.52 -1.22
N ASN A 9 11.30 6.21 -1.75
CA ASN A 9 11.14 7.54 -2.36
C ASN A 9 10.57 7.49 -3.80
N LEU A 10 10.37 6.31 -4.38
CA LEU A 10 9.96 6.15 -5.78
C LEU A 10 8.49 5.69 -5.94
N PHE A 11 7.71 5.60 -4.86
CA PHE A 11 6.26 5.37 -4.98
C PHE A 11 5.51 6.70 -5.06
N LYS A 12 5.59 7.35 -6.24
CA LYS A 12 4.76 8.52 -6.56
C LYS A 12 3.46 8.05 -7.20
N ALA A 13 2.35 8.12 -6.46
CA ALA A 13 1.03 7.81 -7.01
C ALA A 13 0.69 8.79 -8.15
N PRO A 14 0.25 8.33 -9.33
CA PRO A 14 -0.17 9.22 -10.41
C PRO A 14 -1.39 10.03 -9.95
N PHE A 15 -1.46 11.31 -10.33
CA PHE A 15 -2.42 12.34 -9.89
C PHE A 15 -2.15 13.06 -8.55
N SER A 16 -0.99 12.88 -7.92
CA SER A 16 -0.59 13.59 -6.68
C SER A 16 -0.54 15.14 -6.80
N GLY A 17 -0.69 15.73 -7.99
CA GLY A 17 -0.27 17.11 -8.24
C GLY A 17 1.23 17.28 -7.96
N ASP A 18 1.81 18.44 -8.25
CA ASP A 18 3.16 18.75 -7.78
C ASP A 18 3.10 19.10 -6.28
N VAL A 19 2.56 18.18 -5.48
CA VAL A 19 2.76 18.24 -4.04
C VAL A 19 4.16 17.68 -3.86
N THR A 20 5.10 18.60 -3.65
CA THR A 20 6.35 18.30 -2.95
C THR A 20 5.98 17.86 -1.54
N GLN A 21 5.43 16.66 -1.41
CA GLN A 21 5.36 15.97 -0.14
C GLN A 21 6.80 15.67 0.19
N ARG A 22 7.38 16.56 0.99
CA ARG A 22 8.63 16.34 1.68
C ARG A 22 8.37 15.19 2.66
N ILE A 23 8.44 13.97 2.15
CA ILE A 23 8.64 12.74 2.93
C ILE A 23 10.12 12.71 3.32
N GLU A 24 10.60 13.80 3.92
CA GLU A 24 11.76 13.67 4.78
C GLU A 24 11.24 12.92 6.01
N PRO A 25 11.95 11.91 6.51
CA PRO A 25 11.66 11.39 7.83
C PRO A 25 11.82 12.57 8.77
N ARG A 26 10.71 13.16 9.20
CA ARG A 26 10.66 14.25 10.17
C ARG A 26 10.89 13.65 11.55
N LEU A 27 12.03 12.99 11.71
CA LEU A 27 12.52 12.42 12.96
C LEU A 27 12.72 13.50 14.05
N PHE A 28 12.62 14.78 13.69
CA PHE A 28 12.86 15.92 14.58
C PHE A 28 11.95 17.13 14.31
N SER A 29 10.68 16.93 13.92
CA SER A 29 9.72 18.04 13.88
C SER A 29 9.19 18.30 15.31
N PRO A 30 9.45 19.48 15.91
CA PRO A 30 9.00 19.79 17.28
C PRO A 30 7.48 19.89 17.43
N ASP A 31 6.74 19.80 16.33
CA ASP A 31 5.30 20.00 16.27
C ASP A 31 4.46 18.72 16.50
N ILE A 32 5.10 17.54 16.59
CA ILE A 32 4.42 16.27 16.87
C ILE A 32 4.76 15.84 18.30
N ALA A 33 3.81 16.03 19.22
CA ALA A 33 3.97 15.78 20.65
C ALA A 33 3.91 14.27 21.03
N GLY A 34 4.40 13.38 20.16
CA GLY A 34 4.29 11.93 20.28
C GLY A 34 5.63 11.22 20.53
N VAL A 35 5.56 9.95 20.94
CA VAL A 35 6.73 9.07 21.08
C VAL A 35 6.99 8.40 19.71
N PRO A 36 8.14 8.64 19.05
CA PRO A 36 8.40 8.20 17.68
C PRO A 36 8.23 6.69 17.44
N GLU A 37 8.66 5.87 18.40
CA GLU A 37 8.55 4.41 18.34
C GLU A 37 7.10 3.93 18.33
N ILE A 38 6.22 4.68 19.02
CA ILE A 38 4.78 4.40 19.03
C ILE A 38 4.17 4.76 17.68
N GLU A 39 4.57 5.89 17.09
CA GLU A 39 4.04 6.32 15.79
C GLU A 39 4.45 5.40 14.65
N GLU A 40 5.69 4.91 14.65
CA GLU A 40 6.14 3.93 13.65
C GLU A 40 5.32 2.63 13.74
N HIS A 41 5.14 2.11 14.95
CA HIS A 41 4.33 0.91 15.17
C HIS A 41 2.88 1.10 14.73
N ILE A 42 2.26 2.25 15.06
CA ILE A 42 0.88 2.54 14.65
C ILE A 42 0.77 2.57 13.11
N HIS A 43 1.69 3.26 12.43
CA HIS A 43 1.64 3.38 10.97
C HIS A 43 1.88 2.01 10.30
N ARG A 44 2.88 1.26 10.76
CA ARG A 44 3.29 0.00 10.12
C ARG A 44 2.32 -1.14 10.40
N ASP A 45 1.93 -1.30 11.66
CA ASP A 45 1.35 -2.55 12.16
C ASP A 45 -0.12 -2.41 12.58
N VAL A 46 -0.59 -1.19 12.87
CA VAL A 46 -1.97 -0.97 13.33
C VAL A 46 -2.87 -0.43 12.20
N ALA A 47 -2.52 0.73 11.65
CA ALA A 47 -3.30 1.36 10.61
C ALA A 47 -2.44 2.34 9.80
N SER A 48 -2.15 1.96 8.56
CA SER A 48 -1.50 2.87 7.62
C SER A 48 -2.34 4.13 7.38
N TYR A 49 -1.71 5.21 6.92
CA TYR A 49 -2.45 6.41 6.50
C TYR A 49 -3.51 6.09 5.44
N GLY A 50 -3.24 5.14 4.53
CA GLY A 50 -4.22 4.67 3.55
C GLY A 50 -5.44 4.00 4.21
N THR A 51 -5.21 3.19 5.25
CA THR A 51 -6.27 2.56 6.04
C THR A 51 -7.11 3.61 6.77
N GLN A 52 -6.45 4.60 7.40
CA GLN A 52 -7.13 5.68 8.12
C GLN A 52 -7.99 6.54 7.18
N LEU A 53 -7.42 6.95 6.03
CA LEU A 53 -8.15 7.70 5.00
C LEU A 53 -9.31 6.88 4.42
N GLY A 54 -9.12 5.57 4.20
CA GLY A 54 -10.20 4.68 3.78
C GLY A 54 -11.40 4.73 4.72
N LYS A 55 -11.17 4.68 6.04
CA LYS A 55 -12.24 4.81 7.04
C LYS A 55 -12.94 6.15 7.03
N ILE A 56 -12.21 7.23 6.77
CA ILE A 56 -12.81 8.56 6.63
C ILE A 56 -13.71 8.63 5.37
N LEU A 57 -13.24 8.11 4.23
CA LEU A 57 -14.02 8.10 2.99
C LEU A 57 -15.28 7.23 3.12
N GLU A 58 -15.17 6.04 3.74
CA GLU A 58 -16.32 5.17 4.08
C GLU A 58 -17.36 5.92 4.95
N ALA A 59 -16.90 6.64 5.97
CA ALA A 59 -17.77 7.42 6.84
C ALA A 59 -18.47 8.56 6.10
N LEU A 60 -17.75 9.28 5.22
CA LEU A 60 -18.32 10.35 4.39
C LEU A 60 -19.37 9.81 3.40
N GLN A 61 -19.12 8.67 2.76
CA GLN A 61 -20.11 8.02 1.89
C GLN A 61 -21.35 7.57 2.68
N THR A 62 -21.16 6.99 3.86
CA THR A 62 -22.25 6.61 4.75
C THR A 62 -23.11 7.82 5.12
N LEU A 63 -22.46 8.94 5.47
CA LEU A 63 -23.14 10.18 5.83
C LEU A 63 -23.87 10.79 4.62
N SER A 64 -23.25 10.81 3.44
CA SER A 64 -23.85 11.26 2.17
C SER A 64 -25.19 10.57 1.90
N VAL A 65 -25.25 9.24 2.07
CA VAL A 65 -26.49 8.48 1.93
C VAL A 65 -27.51 8.88 3.01
N ALA A 66 -27.08 8.99 4.27
CA ALA A 66 -27.97 9.31 5.39
C ALA A 66 -28.58 10.72 5.30
N THR A 67 -27.82 11.69 4.76
CA THR A 67 -28.27 13.09 4.61
C THR A 67 -28.84 13.39 3.23
N GLY A 68 -28.81 12.43 2.29
CA GLY A 68 -29.19 12.65 0.90
C GLY A 68 -28.36 13.72 0.21
N THR A 69 -27.12 13.93 0.65
CA THR A 69 -26.21 14.97 0.12
C THR A 69 -25.15 14.30 -0.76
N PRO A 70 -25.24 14.39 -2.09
CA PRO A 70 -24.29 13.74 -2.98
C PRO A 70 -22.86 14.28 -2.79
N LEU A 71 -21.88 13.37 -2.80
CA LEU A 71 -20.45 13.69 -2.73
C LEU A 71 -19.71 13.14 -3.97
N PRO A 72 -19.99 13.67 -5.19
CA PRO A 72 -19.52 13.08 -6.43
C PRO A 72 -17.99 12.99 -6.55
N GLU A 73 -17.25 13.94 -5.96
CA GLU A 73 -15.78 13.91 -5.94
C GLU A 73 -15.23 12.80 -5.04
N ILE A 74 -15.89 12.55 -3.90
CA ILE A 74 -15.52 11.46 -2.99
C ILE A 74 -15.81 10.12 -3.65
N ASP A 75 -16.96 9.98 -4.31
CA ASP A 75 -17.33 8.76 -5.02
C ASP A 75 -16.37 8.45 -6.18
N ASP A 76 -15.96 9.48 -6.93
CA ASP A 76 -14.95 9.33 -7.98
C ASP A 76 -13.58 8.96 -7.42
N LEU A 77 -13.17 9.58 -6.31
CA LEU A 77 -11.91 9.25 -5.64
C LEU A 77 -11.89 7.79 -5.16
N VAL A 78 -12.93 7.34 -4.46
CA VAL A 78 -13.06 5.96 -3.98
C VAL A 78 -12.98 4.98 -5.15
N ARG A 79 -13.72 5.24 -6.23
CA ARG A 79 -13.68 4.41 -7.45
C ARG A 79 -12.26 4.33 -8.03
N LYS A 80 -11.58 5.47 -8.19
CA LYS A 80 -10.21 5.50 -8.75
C LYS A 80 -9.22 4.71 -7.90
N VAL A 81 -9.34 4.81 -6.58
CA VAL A 81 -8.50 4.05 -5.65
C VAL A 81 -8.72 2.53 -5.83
N GLU A 82 -9.97 2.09 -5.92
CA GLU A 82 -10.27 0.66 -6.08
C GLU A 82 -9.81 0.11 -7.44
N VAL A 83 -9.94 0.90 -8.52
CA VAL A 83 -9.36 0.55 -9.83
C VAL A 83 -7.84 0.40 -9.72
N ALA A 84 -7.14 1.39 -9.13
CA ALA A 84 -5.69 1.35 -9.00
C ALA A 84 -5.19 0.17 -8.14
N LYS A 85 -5.91 -0.18 -7.06
CA LYS A 85 -5.61 -1.37 -6.24
C LYS A 85 -5.74 -2.65 -7.07
N THR A 86 -6.81 -2.77 -7.84
CA THR A 86 -7.08 -3.95 -8.68
C THR A 86 -5.99 -4.11 -9.72
N GLU A 87 -5.71 -3.06 -10.50
CA GLU A 87 -4.67 -3.07 -11.54
C GLU A 87 -3.29 -3.42 -10.97
N THR A 88 -2.94 -2.86 -9.79
CA THR A 88 -1.66 -3.13 -9.14
C THR A 88 -1.56 -4.58 -8.66
N SER A 89 -2.64 -5.12 -8.09
CA SER A 89 -2.71 -6.52 -7.63
C SER A 89 -2.60 -7.50 -8.79
N GLU A 90 -3.30 -7.24 -9.89
CA GLU A 90 -3.23 -8.05 -11.11
C GLU A 90 -1.82 -8.03 -11.70
N ALA A 91 -1.22 -6.84 -11.85
CA ALA A 91 0.15 -6.71 -12.34
C ALA A 91 1.18 -7.40 -11.42
N LEU A 92 0.99 -7.37 -10.10
CA LEU A 92 1.84 -8.10 -9.16
C LEU A 92 1.70 -9.61 -9.37
N ARG A 93 0.47 -10.11 -9.49
CA ARG A 93 0.18 -11.53 -9.75
C ARG A 93 0.83 -11.98 -11.06
N GLU A 94 0.68 -11.23 -12.14
CA GLU A 94 1.29 -11.55 -13.43
C GLU A 94 2.82 -11.63 -13.34
N ARG A 95 3.45 -10.65 -12.67
CA ARG A 95 4.90 -10.66 -12.45
C ARG A 95 5.34 -11.86 -11.64
N ALA A 96 4.58 -12.24 -10.60
CA ALA A 96 4.86 -13.43 -9.79
C ALA A 96 4.77 -14.71 -10.64
N VAL A 97 3.73 -14.86 -11.45
CA VAL A 97 3.57 -15.99 -12.38
C VAL A 97 4.76 -16.07 -13.35
N GLN A 98 5.13 -14.94 -13.97
CA GLN A 98 6.26 -14.89 -14.89
C GLN A 98 7.61 -15.17 -14.19
N ALA A 99 7.77 -14.78 -12.92
CA ALA A 99 8.96 -15.10 -12.13
C ALA A 99 9.03 -16.60 -11.82
N LEU A 100 7.91 -17.22 -11.43
CA LEU A 100 7.82 -18.65 -11.19
C LEU A 100 8.10 -19.46 -12.46
N GLU A 101 7.57 -19.03 -13.61
CA GLU A 101 7.81 -19.71 -14.88
C GLU A 101 9.29 -19.62 -15.29
N ARG A 102 9.93 -18.47 -15.09
CA ARG A 102 11.38 -18.32 -15.30
C ARG A 102 12.18 -19.23 -14.37
N LEU A 103 11.80 -19.34 -13.10
CA LEU A 103 12.42 -20.25 -12.15
C LEU A 103 12.26 -21.71 -12.60
N ARG A 104 11.06 -22.10 -13.03
CA ARG A 104 10.77 -23.45 -13.54
C ARG A 104 11.67 -23.84 -14.72
N GLN A 105 11.98 -22.89 -15.60
CA GLN A 105 12.83 -23.12 -16.77
C GLN A 105 14.32 -23.15 -16.42
N ALA A 106 14.78 -22.25 -15.55
CA ALA A 106 16.20 -22.12 -15.19
C ALA A 106 16.65 -23.16 -14.15
N ASP A 107 15.80 -23.48 -13.18
CA ASP A 107 16.07 -24.42 -12.09
C ASP A 107 14.78 -25.16 -11.67
N PRO A 108 14.47 -26.29 -12.34
CA PRO A 108 13.30 -27.10 -12.03
C PRO A 108 13.29 -27.64 -10.58
N ALA A 109 14.47 -27.88 -10.00
CA ALA A 109 14.59 -28.41 -8.64
C ALA A 109 14.25 -27.35 -7.60
N ALA A 110 14.75 -26.12 -7.76
CA ALA A 110 14.40 -24.99 -6.91
C ALA A 110 12.92 -24.62 -7.02
N HIS A 111 12.34 -24.66 -8.23
CA HIS A 111 10.91 -24.46 -8.41
C HIS A 111 10.09 -25.51 -7.66
N ALA A 112 10.45 -26.80 -7.76
CA ALA A 112 9.76 -27.88 -7.06
C ALA A 112 9.87 -27.73 -5.53
N ALA A 113 11.03 -27.31 -5.02
CA ALA A 113 11.22 -27.04 -3.60
C ALA A 113 10.33 -25.87 -3.12
N LEU A 114 10.22 -24.79 -3.90
CA LEU A 114 9.37 -23.64 -3.58
C LEU A 114 7.88 -24.03 -3.52
N MET A 115 7.42 -24.88 -4.45
CA MET A 115 6.02 -25.35 -4.48
C MET A 115 5.68 -26.35 -3.37
N ALA A 116 6.68 -27.03 -2.81
CA ALA A 116 6.51 -27.98 -1.70
C ALA A 116 6.69 -27.33 -0.32
N ALA A 117 7.15 -26.08 -0.25
CA ALA A 117 7.31 -25.37 1.00
C ALA A 117 5.93 -25.08 1.63
N PRO A 118 5.73 -25.34 2.93
CA PRO A 118 4.53 -24.91 3.62
C PRO A 118 4.44 -23.37 3.61
N PRO A 119 3.23 -22.80 3.62
CA PRO A 119 3.06 -21.35 3.71
C PRO A 119 3.72 -20.81 4.99
N ASP A 120 4.30 -19.60 4.89
CA ASP A 120 4.96 -18.95 6.02
C ASP A 120 3.94 -18.73 7.15
N PRO A 121 4.24 -19.07 8.42
CA PRO A 121 3.35 -18.78 9.55
C PRO A 121 2.95 -17.30 9.68
N SER A 122 3.67 -16.35 9.05
CA SER A 122 3.25 -14.94 9.00
C SER A 122 2.21 -14.59 7.92
N ASP A 123 1.82 -15.53 7.05
CA ASP A 123 0.80 -15.34 5.98
C ASP A 123 -0.65 -15.65 6.45
N GLN A 124 -0.87 -15.92 7.74
CA GLN A 124 -2.22 -16.08 8.30
C GLN A 124 -2.78 -14.73 8.80
N PRO A 125 -4.05 -14.41 8.51
CA PRO A 125 -4.68 -13.16 8.92
C PRO A 125 -4.88 -13.06 10.44
#